data_AF-A0A1J5PGP7-F1
#
_entry.id   AF-A0A1J5PGP7-F1
#
_cell.length_a   1.000
_cell.length_b   1.000
_cell.length_c   1.000
_cell.angle_alpha   90.00
_cell.angle_beta   90.00
_cell.angle_gamma   90.00
#
_symmetry.space_group_name_H-M   'P 1'
#
loop_
_entity.id
_entity.type
_entity.pdbx_description
1 polymer ?
#
loop_
_entity_poly.entity_id
_entity_poly.type
_entity_poly.pdbx_seq_one_letter_code
_entity_poly.pdbx_strand_id
1 'polypeptide(L)' 'MSDWPVDVARSIMVGDKPGDMEAGQRAGVRGLKFEGGDLMAFLADELERA' A
#
# COMPACT_ATOMS: atom_id res chain seq x y z
N MET A 1 -13.50 -8.92 -2.45
CA MET A 1 -13.19 -8.10 -3.66
C MET A 1 -14.41 -7.89 -4.56
N SER A 2 -15.59 -8.44 -4.26
CA SER A 2 -16.79 -8.26 -5.08
C SER A 2 -17.44 -6.87 -4.97
N ASP A 3 -17.19 -6.13 -3.89
CA ASP A 3 -17.75 -4.78 -3.70
C ASP A 3 -16.94 -3.69 -4.42
N TRP A 4 -15.66 -3.97 -4.72
CA TRP A 4 -14.72 -3.03 -5.35
C TRP A 4 -13.80 -3.78 -6.33
N PRO A 5 -14.08 -3.75 -7.64
CA PRO A 5 -13.28 -4.44 -8.63
C PRO A 5 -12.00 -3.65 -8.91
N VAL A 6 -11.00 -3.84 -8.05
CA VAL A 6 -9.63 -3.31 -8.23
C VAL A 6 -8.67 -4.42 -8.63
N ASP A 7 -7.71 -4.09 -9.49
CA ASP A 7 -6.60 -4.99 -9.82
C ASP A 7 -5.59 -4.99 -8.67
N VAL A 8 -5.69 -6.02 -7.83
CA VAL A 8 -4.87 -6.20 -6.63
C VAL A 8 -3.38 -6.26 -6.96
N ALA A 9 -3.02 -6.85 -8.11
CA ALA A 9 -1.63 -6.99 -8.53
C ALA A 9 -1.01 -5.63 -8.89
N ARG A 10 -1.84 -4.64 -9.23
CA ARG A 10 -1.44 -3.26 -9.52
C ARG A 10 -1.84 -2.28 -8.43
N SER A 11 -2.22 -2.79 -7.26
CA SER A 11 -2.62 -1.99 -6.11
C SER A 11 -1.56 -2.05 -5.02
N ILE A 12 -1.46 -0.97 -4.26
CA ILE A 12 -0.66 -0.88 -3.04
C ILE A 12 -1.55 -0.31 -1.94
N MET A 13 -1.29 -0.70 -0.70
CA MET A 13 -1.93 -0.14 0.48
C MET A 13 -0.87 0.55 1.32
N VAL A 14 -1.11 1.81 1.68
CA VAL A 14 -0.18 2.64 2.44
C VAL A 14 -0.81 2.95 3.79
N GLY A 15 -0.05 2.77 4.87
CA GLY A 15 -0.51 3.06 6.22
C GLY A 15 0.65 3.31 7.18
N ASP A 16 0.38 4.00 8.28
CA ASP A 16 1.38 4.36 9.29
C ASP A 16 1.51 3.30 10.39
N LYS A 17 0.50 2.43 10.53
CA LYS A 17 0.43 1.48 11.64
C LYS A 17 0.73 0.05 11.20
N PRO A 18 1.20 -0.80 12.13
CA PRO A 18 1.32 -2.24 11.89
C PRO A 18 0.01 -2.90 11.45
N GLY A 19 -1.13 -2.44 11.99
CA GLY A 19 -2.46 -2.97 11.64
C GLY A 19 -2.85 -2.72 10.18
N ASP A 20 -2.35 -1.65 9.56
CA ASP A 20 -2.57 -1.44 8.14
C ASP A 20 -1.83 -2.53 7.36
N MET A 21 -0.57 -2.82 7.68
CA MET A 21 0.22 -3.85 6.99
C MET A 21 -0.45 -5.23 7.05
N GLU A 22 -1.02 -5.58 8.20
CA GLU A 22 -1.83 -6.80 8.36
C GLU A 22 -3.08 -6.77 7.47
N ALA A 23 -3.76 -5.62 7.36
CA ALA A 23 -4.92 -5.46 6.49
C ALA A 23 -4.53 -5.64 5.01
N GLY A 24 -3.41 -5.06 4.57
CA GLY A 24 -2.90 -5.19 3.20
C GLY A 24 -2.58 -6.64 2.86
N GLN A 25 -1.87 -7.32 3.76
CA GLN A 25 -1.57 -8.74 3.62
C GLN A 25 -2.85 -9.59 3.52
N ARG A 26 -3.84 -9.34 4.37
CA ARG A 26 -5.15 -10.04 4.34
C ARG A 26 -5.93 -9.76 3.07
N ALA A 27 -5.81 -8.57 2.51
CA ALA A 27 -6.41 -8.18 1.24
C ALA A 27 -5.58 -8.62 0.02
N GLY A 28 -4.41 -9.27 0.22
CA GLY A 28 -3.54 -9.73 -0.86
C GLY A 28 -2.84 -8.61 -1.62
N VAL A 29 -2.79 -7.40 -1.05
CA VAL A 29 -2.14 -6.21 -1.64
C VAL A 29 -0.80 -5.95 -0.97
N ARG A 30 0.16 -5.40 -1.72
CA ARG A 30 1.44 -4.97 -1.15
C ARG A 30 1.20 -3.83 -0.15
N GLY A 31 1.64 -4.04 1.10
CA GLY A 31 1.60 -3.05 2.16
C GLY A 31 2.87 -2.21 2.22
N LEU A 32 2.74 -0.89 2.30
CA LEU A 32 3.82 0.08 2.45
C LEU A 32 3.66 0.84 3.77
N LYS A 33 4.63 0.68 4.67
CA LYS A 33 4.62 1.40 5.95
C LYS A 33 5.17 2.80 5.75
N PHE A 34 4.34 3.81 5.98
CA PHE A 34 4.72 5.21 5.88
C PHE A 34 4.94 5.81 7.27
N GLU A 35 6.17 6.18 7.60
CA GLU A 35 6.52 6.67 8.95
C GLU A 35 6.38 8.19 9.12
N GLY A 36 5.88 8.89 8.09
CA GLY A 36 5.65 10.33 8.07
C GLY A 36 6.58 11.08 7.12
N GLY A 37 6.38 12.40 7.02
CA GLY A 37 7.10 13.26 6.07
C GLY A 37 6.30 13.52 4.79
N ASP A 38 6.96 13.47 3.64
CA ASP A 38 6.34 13.70 2.33
C ASP A 38 5.87 12.38 1.69
N LEU A 39 4.56 12.20 1.64
CA LEU A 39 3.94 11.01 1.05
C LEU A 39 4.17 10.91 -0.46
N MET A 40 4.21 12.04 -1.17
CA MET A 40 4.44 12.04 -2.62
C MET A 40 5.86 11.55 -2.93
N ALA A 41 6.86 12.09 -2.23
CA ALA A 41 8.24 11.68 -2.41
C ALA A 41 8.45 10.20 -2.07
N PHE A 42 7.82 9.73 -0.99
CA PHE A 42 7.83 8.31 -0.60
C PHE A 42 7.24 7.41 -1.68
N LEU A 43 6.07 7.76 -2.23
CA LEU A 43 5.43 6.97 -3.27
C LEU A 43 6.18 7.00 -4.60
N ALA A 44 6.82 8.13 -4.94
CA ALA A 44 7.64 8.22 -6.14
C ALA A 44 8.81 7.23 -6.10
N ASP A 45 9.60 7.21 -5.01
CA ASP A 45 10.72 6.27 -4.85
C ASP A 45 10.23 4.81 -4.88
N GLU A 46 9.12 4.50 -4.23
CA GLU A 46 8.64 3.12 -4.13
C GLU A 46 8.03 2.58 -5.43
N LEU A 47 7.40 3.44 -6.24
CA LEU A 47 6.87 3.09 -7.55
C LEU A 47 7.96 3.02 -8.63
N GLU A 48 9.06 3.77 -8.49
CA GLU A 48 10.21 3.65 -9.39
C GLU A 48 11.00 2.35 -9.17
N ARG A 49 10.91 1.75 -7.97
CA ARG A 49 11.59 0.50 -7.60
C ARG A 49 10.83 -0.78 -7.92
N ALA A 50 9.52 -0.68 -8.19
CA ALA A 50 8.60 -1.80 -8.38
C ALA A 50 8.61 -2.32 -9.83
#